data_AF-A0A2P2M3U0-F1
#
_entry.id   AF-A0A2P2M3U0-F1
#
_cell.length_a   1.000
_cell.length_b   1.000
_cell.length_c   1.000
_cell.angle_alpha   90.00
_cell.angle_beta   90.00
_cell.angle_gamma   90.00
#
_symmetry.space_group_name_H-M   'P 1'
#
loop_
_entity.id
_entity.type
_entity.pdbx_description
1 polymer ?
#
loop_
_entity_poly.entity_id
_entity_poly.type
_entity_poly.pdbx_seq_one_letter_code
_entity_poly.pdbx_strand_id
1 'polypeptide(L)'
;MAGSLKKVIAGVILDLDGTLLNTDGIVIDVLKVIMVKYGKQWDERKAHIIVGKTPLEAAAALVEDYGLPCGADEFLAKITPMFSDQLRNIKAYPGANRLIKHLSLHKVPMALASNSGRASIESKISYHQGWKESFSAIVAGDEVTAPKPSPEIFLEAAKRLNLETSDCLVIEDSLPGVTGGKAAGMGVVAVPSLPKQSHLYMAADEVINSLLDLRPEMWGLPPFEDWIQGTLPIEPWHIGGAVIKGFGRGSKILGIPTANLSTQGYSALLSEHPSGVYLGWAGLSTRGVYKVVMSIGWNPYFNNSEKTIVSAMLTYRMSLNTIFNVLILKLQEPWLLHEFDGDFYGEELRLVIVGYIRPETNFPSLESLVGKIHGDGRIAEKALDLPLYSKFRDDPHLKGSAS
;
A
#
# COMPACT_ATOMS: atom_id res chain seq x y z
N MET A 1 -22.46 7.53 -4.83
CA MET A 1 -22.92 7.10 -6.16
C MET A 1 -22.27 5.77 -6.46
N ALA A 2 -23.05 4.72 -6.71
CA ALA A 2 -22.51 3.48 -7.25
C ALA A 2 -21.89 3.81 -8.60
N GLY A 3 -20.61 3.51 -8.79
CA GLY A 3 -19.94 3.75 -10.07
C GLY A 3 -20.61 2.92 -11.16
N SER A 4 -20.70 3.45 -12.38
CA SER A 4 -21.16 2.67 -13.53
C SER A 4 -20.23 1.47 -13.72
N LEU A 5 -20.82 0.28 -13.93
CA LEU A 5 -20.09 -0.94 -14.31
C LEU A 5 -19.11 -0.62 -15.46
N LYS A 6 -17.81 -0.90 -15.28
CA LYS A 6 -16.79 -0.65 -16.30
C LYS A 6 -16.88 -1.69 -17.41
N LYS A 7 -16.88 -2.96 -17.02
CA LYS A 7 -16.89 -4.14 -17.90
C LYS A 7 -17.34 -5.36 -17.10
N VAL A 8 -17.81 -6.41 -17.77
CA VAL A 8 -18.05 -7.71 -17.15
C VAL A 8 -16.87 -8.61 -17.46
N ILE A 9 -16.24 -9.15 -16.43
CA ILE A 9 -15.05 -10.01 -16.52
C ILE A 9 -15.42 -11.40 -15.96
N ALA A 10 -14.86 -12.44 -16.56
CA ALA A 10 -15.05 -13.83 -16.15
C ALA A 10 -13.85 -14.39 -15.36
N GLY A 11 -12.63 -13.86 -15.54
CA GLY A 11 -11.44 -14.32 -14.81
C GLY A 11 -10.38 -13.24 -14.59
N VAL A 12 -9.47 -13.50 -13.66
CA VAL A 12 -8.43 -12.53 -13.23
C VAL A 12 -7.03 -13.10 -13.46
N ILE A 13 -6.14 -12.32 -14.04
CA ILE A 13 -4.73 -12.66 -14.22
C ILE A 13 -3.91 -11.71 -13.33
N LEU A 14 -3.20 -12.27 -12.36
CA LEU A 14 -2.43 -11.53 -11.36
C LEU A 14 -0.94 -11.59 -11.70
N ASP A 15 -0.28 -10.44 -11.76
CA ASP A 15 1.18 -10.43 -11.65
C ASP A 15 1.62 -10.80 -10.22
N LEU A 16 2.89 -11.17 -10.04
CA LEU A 16 3.46 -11.59 -8.77
C LEU A 16 4.33 -10.52 -8.11
N ASP A 17 5.34 -10.04 -8.83
CA ASP A 17 6.50 -9.34 -8.29
C ASP A 17 6.25 -7.83 -8.34
N GLY A 18 5.98 -7.20 -7.21
CA GLY A 18 5.53 -5.80 -7.16
C GLY A 18 4.01 -5.65 -7.10
N THR A 19 3.26 -6.69 -7.50
CA THR A 19 1.79 -6.73 -7.41
C THR A 19 1.27 -7.51 -6.20
N LEU A 20 1.59 -8.80 -6.07
CA LEU A 20 1.15 -9.64 -4.95
C LEU A 20 2.17 -9.68 -3.82
N LEU A 21 3.47 -9.59 -4.15
CA LEU A 21 4.59 -9.69 -3.22
C LEU A 21 5.47 -8.43 -3.27
N ASN A 22 5.96 -7.99 -2.12
CA ASN A 22 6.86 -6.83 -1.99
C ASN A 22 8.31 -7.17 -2.34
N THR A 23 8.57 -7.52 -3.59
CA THR A 23 9.93 -7.86 -4.06
C THR A 23 10.81 -6.62 -4.19
N ASP A 24 10.24 -5.47 -4.55
CA ASP A 24 10.98 -4.21 -4.69
C ASP A 24 11.59 -3.76 -3.35
N GLY A 25 10.85 -3.93 -2.25
CA GLY A 25 11.36 -3.65 -0.91
C GLY A 25 12.58 -4.49 -0.55
N ILE A 26 12.57 -5.78 -0.89
CA ILE A 26 13.71 -6.68 -0.67
C ILE A 26 14.94 -6.22 -1.45
N VAL A 27 14.77 -5.81 -2.72
CA VAL A 27 15.87 -5.27 -3.52
C VAL A 27 16.48 -4.05 -2.85
N ILE A 28 15.66 -3.12 -2.38
CA ILE A 28 16.14 -1.92 -1.68
C ILE A 28 16.91 -2.31 -0.39
N ASP A 29 16.40 -3.26 0.40
CA ASP A 29 17.04 -3.67 1.65
C ASP A 29 18.38 -4.38 1.41
N VAL A 30 18.44 -5.27 0.43
CA VAL A 30 19.70 -5.93 0.02
C VAL A 30 20.70 -4.88 -0.47
N LEU A 31 20.27 -3.90 -1.28
CA LEU A 31 21.12 -2.83 -1.77
C LEU A 31 21.65 -1.95 -0.63
N LYS A 32 20.80 -1.55 0.33
CA LYS A 32 21.23 -0.80 1.52
C LYS A 32 22.32 -1.53 2.29
N VAL A 33 22.20 -2.85 2.47
CA VAL A 33 23.18 -3.65 3.20
C VAL A 33 24.48 -3.82 2.41
N ILE A 34 24.41 -4.18 1.11
CA ILE A 34 25.61 -4.46 0.32
C ILE A 34 26.41 -3.19 0.04
N MET A 35 25.76 -2.05 -0.21
CA MET A 35 26.43 -0.78 -0.53
C MET A 35 27.34 -0.31 0.61
N VAL A 36 26.95 -0.55 1.86
CA VAL A 36 27.77 -0.24 3.06
C VAL A 36 29.11 -0.98 3.02
N LYS A 37 29.15 -2.22 2.51
CA LYS A 37 30.40 -2.99 2.39
C LYS A 37 31.39 -2.37 1.41
N TYR A 38 30.91 -1.54 0.49
CA TYR A 38 31.72 -0.78 -0.47
C TYR A 38 31.96 0.67 -0.03
N GLY A 39 31.62 1.04 1.21
CA GLY A 39 31.73 2.41 1.70
C GLY A 39 30.75 3.38 1.01
N LYS A 40 29.67 2.86 0.44
CA LYS A 40 28.62 3.62 -0.24
C LYS A 40 27.32 3.57 0.56
N GLN A 41 26.40 4.46 0.23
CA GLN A 41 25.01 4.42 0.70
C GLN A 41 24.09 4.32 -0.51
N TRP A 42 23.06 3.47 -0.41
CA TRP A 42 22.04 3.39 -1.45
C TRP A 42 21.24 4.70 -1.51
N ASP A 43 21.20 5.32 -2.70
CA ASP A 43 20.34 6.47 -2.98
C ASP A 43 19.03 5.99 -3.59
N GLU A 44 17.94 6.03 -2.82
CA GLU A 44 16.61 5.59 -3.26
C GLU A 44 16.10 6.36 -4.51
N ARG A 45 16.60 7.59 -4.76
CA ARG A 45 16.27 8.36 -5.97
C ARG A 45 16.81 7.69 -7.24
N LYS A 46 17.76 6.77 -7.09
CA LYS A 46 18.35 5.97 -8.17
C LYS A 46 17.64 4.64 -8.39
N ALA A 47 16.43 4.43 -7.83
CA ALA A 47 15.64 3.23 -8.10
C ALA A 47 15.41 2.98 -9.61
N HIS A 48 15.29 4.03 -10.42
CA HIS A 48 15.16 3.90 -11.88
C HIS A 48 16.36 3.22 -12.56
N ILE A 49 17.53 3.12 -11.90
CA ILE A 49 18.71 2.40 -12.41
C ILE A 49 18.44 0.90 -12.49
N ILE A 50 17.59 0.35 -11.61
CA ILE A 50 17.34 -1.10 -11.50
C ILE A 50 15.99 -1.52 -12.11
N VAL A 51 15.02 -0.61 -12.16
CA VAL A 51 13.66 -0.91 -12.64
C VAL A 51 13.69 -1.38 -14.11
N GLY A 52 13.02 -2.51 -14.38
CA GLY A 52 12.83 -3.04 -15.73
C GLY A 52 14.06 -3.70 -16.36
N LYS A 53 15.15 -3.91 -15.60
CA LYS A 53 16.37 -4.57 -16.08
C LYS A 53 16.44 -6.02 -15.62
N THR A 54 17.16 -6.85 -16.37
CA THR A 54 17.56 -8.17 -15.89
C THR A 54 18.52 -8.03 -14.68
N PRO A 55 18.65 -9.05 -13.81
CA PRO A 55 19.55 -8.99 -12.66
C PRO A 55 21.01 -8.62 -13.02
N LEU A 56 21.51 -9.12 -14.16
CA LEU A 56 22.87 -8.83 -14.61
C LEU A 56 23.02 -7.39 -15.14
N GLU A 57 22.04 -6.88 -15.91
CA GLU A 57 22.03 -5.49 -16.36
C GLU A 57 21.90 -4.51 -15.18
N ALA A 58 21.08 -4.84 -14.19
CA ALA A 58 20.96 -4.08 -12.96
C ALA A 58 22.28 -4.08 -12.18
N ALA A 59 22.93 -5.24 -12.03
CA ALA A 59 24.24 -5.36 -11.38
C ALA A 59 25.32 -4.53 -12.11
N ALA A 60 25.38 -4.62 -13.44
CA ALA A 60 26.32 -3.84 -14.25
C ALA A 60 26.09 -2.33 -14.08
N ALA A 61 24.84 -1.89 -14.18
CA ALA A 61 24.50 -0.48 -14.01
C ALA A 61 24.82 0.05 -12.61
N LEU A 62 24.62 -0.75 -11.56
CA LEU A 62 24.97 -0.38 -10.18
C LEU A 62 26.48 -0.30 -9.97
N VAL A 63 27.22 -1.27 -10.49
CA VAL A 63 28.69 -1.29 -10.43
C VAL A 63 29.27 -0.04 -11.11
N GLU A 64 28.78 0.29 -12.30
CA GLU A 64 29.20 1.47 -13.04
C GLU A 64 28.82 2.78 -12.31
N ASP A 65 27.55 2.94 -11.95
CA ASP A 65 27.03 4.19 -11.36
C ASP A 65 27.67 4.52 -9.99
N TYR A 66 27.94 3.50 -9.16
CA TYR A 66 28.56 3.70 -7.85
C TYR A 66 30.10 3.61 -7.88
N GLY A 67 30.69 3.24 -9.02
CA GLY A 67 32.12 3.00 -9.17
C GLY A 67 32.63 1.90 -8.24
N LEU A 68 31.92 0.76 -8.20
CA LEU A 68 32.25 -0.35 -7.31
C LEU A 68 33.51 -1.08 -7.78
N PRO A 69 34.42 -1.49 -6.89
CA PRO A 69 35.67 -2.18 -7.24
C PRO A 69 35.47 -3.69 -7.49
N CYS A 70 34.46 -4.06 -8.29
CA CYS A 70 34.18 -5.45 -8.67
C CYS A 70 33.46 -5.52 -10.02
N GLY A 71 33.47 -6.68 -10.68
CA GLY A 71 32.70 -6.90 -11.91
C GLY A 71 31.20 -7.12 -11.64
N ALA A 72 30.36 -6.99 -12.68
CA ALA A 72 28.91 -7.21 -12.59
C ALA A 72 28.56 -8.62 -12.11
N ASP A 73 29.19 -9.66 -12.67
CA ASP A 73 28.99 -11.06 -12.25
C ASP A 73 29.40 -11.29 -10.80
N GLU A 74 30.53 -10.71 -10.37
CA GLU A 74 31.00 -10.83 -8.99
C GLU A 74 30.03 -10.14 -8.01
N PHE A 75 29.53 -8.95 -8.37
CA PHE A 75 28.52 -8.24 -7.59
C PHE A 75 27.22 -9.05 -7.51
N LEU A 76 26.75 -9.58 -8.64
CA LEU A 76 25.54 -10.40 -8.71
C LEU A 76 25.68 -11.67 -7.86
N ALA A 77 26.82 -12.36 -7.93
CA ALA A 77 27.09 -13.54 -7.13
C ALA A 77 27.10 -13.24 -5.62
N LYS A 78 27.52 -12.03 -5.20
CA LYS A 78 27.49 -11.59 -3.79
C LYS A 78 26.09 -11.28 -3.28
N ILE A 79 25.23 -10.67 -4.09
CA ILE A 79 23.87 -10.28 -3.67
C ILE A 79 22.86 -11.42 -3.79
N THR A 80 23.07 -12.39 -4.68
CA THR A 80 22.12 -13.51 -4.92
C THR A 80 21.76 -14.31 -3.66
N PRO A 81 22.71 -14.68 -2.78
CA PRO A 81 22.38 -15.36 -1.52
C PRO A 81 21.53 -14.48 -0.59
N MET A 82 21.80 -13.16 -0.54
CA MET A 82 21.06 -12.22 0.30
C MET A 82 19.58 -12.14 -0.12
N PHE A 83 19.31 -12.20 -1.42
CA PHE A 83 17.94 -12.30 -1.94
C PHE A 83 17.27 -13.60 -1.54
N SER A 84 17.96 -14.73 -1.67
CA SER A 84 17.40 -16.06 -1.41
C SER A 84 16.92 -16.21 0.03
N ASP A 85 17.62 -15.61 0.99
CA ASP A 85 17.24 -15.63 2.41
C ASP A 85 16.01 -14.76 2.69
N GLN A 86 15.96 -13.54 2.12
CA GLN A 86 14.83 -12.62 2.33
C GLN A 86 13.57 -13.03 1.58
N LEU A 87 13.70 -13.68 0.42
CA LEU A 87 12.56 -14.21 -0.34
C LEU A 87 11.88 -15.40 0.35
N ARG A 88 12.55 -16.06 1.31
CA ARG A 88 12.06 -17.25 2.02
C ARG A 88 10.86 -16.99 2.94
N ASN A 89 10.46 -15.74 3.13
CA ASN A 89 9.27 -15.39 3.90
C ASN A 89 8.76 -14.00 3.49
N ILE A 90 8.83 -13.72 2.18
CA ILE A 90 8.39 -12.44 1.64
C ILE A 90 6.91 -12.21 2.01
N LYS A 91 6.60 -11.02 2.50
CA LYS A 91 5.23 -10.67 2.85
C LYS A 91 4.43 -10.37 1.58
N ALA A 92 3.18 -10.83 1.58
CA ALA A 92 2.22 -10.42 0.57
C ALA A 92 1.81 -8.95 0.78
N TYR A 93 1.55 -8.23 -0.32
CA TYR A 93 1.04 -6.87 -0.23
C TYR A 93 -0.35 -6.83 0.42
N PRO A 94 -0.70 -5.74 1.13
CA PRO A 94 -2.02 -5.57 1.70
C PRO A 94 -3.12 -5.73 0.65
N GLY A 95 -4.04 -6.66 0.90
CA GLY A 95 -5.14 -7.00 0.00
C GLY A 95 -4.90 -8.23 -0.89
N ALA A 96 -3.66 -8.70 -1.07
CA ALA A 96 -3.34 -9.85 -1.93
C ALA A 96 -4.04 -11.15 -1.46
N ASN A 97 -3.81 -11.54 -0.20
CA ASN A 97 -4.46 -12.72 0.39
C ASN A 97 -5.99 -12.61 0.39
N ARG A 98 -6.50 -11.40 0.66
CA ARG A 98 -7.94 -11.10 0.66
C ARG A 98 -8.54 -11.31 -0.73
N LEU A 99 -7.88 -10.79 -1.77
CA LEU A 99 -8.31 -10.93 -3.16
C LEU A 99 -8.29 -12.40 -3.62
N ILE A 100 -7.17 -13.10 -3.43
CA ILE A 100 -7.03 -14.51 -3.83
C ILE A 100 -8.10 -15.38 -3.16
N LYS A 101 -8.26 -15.22 -1.83
CA LYS A 101 -9.29 -15.95 -1.07
C LYS A 101 -10.69 -15.62 -1.57
N HIS A 102 -10.99 -14.35 -1.84
CA HIS A 102 -12.31 -13.90 -2.32
C HIS A 102 -12.66 -14.50 -3.68
N LEU A 103 -11.73 -14.43 -4.64
CA LEU A 103 -11.94 -14.99 -5.98
C LEU A 103 -12.11 -16.51 -5.93
N SER A 104 -11.31 -17.19 -5.10
CA SER A 104 -11.38 -18.65 -4.90
C SER A 104 -12.73 -19.08 -4.31
N LEU A 105 -13.20 -18.40 -3.26
CA LEU A 105 -14.51 -18.64 -2.63
C LEU A 105 -15.66 -18.50 -3.62
N HIS A 106 -15.57 -17.52 -4.51
CA HIS A 106 -16.59 -17.26 -5.53
C HIS A 106 -16.40 -18.05 -6.83
N LYS A 107 -15.40 -18.96 -6.87
CA LYS A 107 -15.06 -19.77 -8.05
C LYS A 107 -14.78 -18.93 -9.30
N VAL A 108 -14.22 -17.73 -9.13
CA VAL A 108 -13.71 -16.92 -10.24
C VAL A 108 -12.36 -17.51 -10.66
N PRO A 109 -12.21 -18.01 -11.91
CA PRO A 109 -10.93 -18.52 -12.40
C PRO A 109 -9.85 -17.45 -12.31
N MET A 110 -8.69 -17.81 -11.76
CA MET A 110 -7.56 -16.90 -11.69
C MET A 110 -6.26 -17.55 -12.11
N ALA A 111 -5.40 -16.78 -12.77
CA ALA A 111 -4.06 -17.20 -13.15
C ALA A 111 -3.00 -16.26 -12.56
N LEU A 112 -1.78 -16.77 -12.42
CA LEU A 112 -0.59 -15.98 -12.12
C LEU A 112 0.27 -15.86 -13.38
N ALA A 113 0.73 -14.66 -13.72
CA ALA A 113 1.57 -14.40 -14.88
C ALA A 113 2.73 -13.46 -14.52
N SER A 114 3.96 -13.99 -14.46
CA SER A 114 5.16 -13.23 -14.07
C SER A 114 6.33 -13.47 -15.04
N ASN A 115 7.13 -12.44 -15.29
CA ASN A 115 8.39 -12.57 -16.04
C ASN A 115 9.46 -13.39 -15.28
N SER A 116 9.26 -13.68 -13.99
CA SER A 116 10.11 -14.60 -13.23
C SER A 116 10.05 -16.02 -13.80
N GLY A 117 11.16 -16.75 -13.74
CA GLY A 117 11.17 -18.18 -14.11
C GLY A 117 10.40 -19.05 -13.12
N ARG A 118 9.93 -20.22 -13.57
CA ARG A 118 9.05 -21.14 -12.80
C ARG A 118 9.59 -21.44 -11.40
N ALA A 119 10.85 -21.82 -11.29
CA ALA A 119 11.47 -22.16 -10.01
C ALA A 119 11.46 -21.00 -9.02
N SER A 120 11.65 -19.76 -9.50
CA SER A 120 11.59 -18.55 -8.67
C SER A 120 10.16 -18.28 -8.18
N ILE A 121 9.17 -18.40 -9.07
CA ILE A 121 7.75 -18.26 -8.72
C ILE A 121 7.37 -19.29 -7.66
N GLU A 122 7.67 -20.57 -7.88
CA GLU A 122 7.29 -21.64 -6.96
C GLU A 122 7.94 -21.47 -5.58
N SER A 123 9.21 -21.07 -5.54
CA SER A 123 9.89 -20.74 -4.28
C SER A 123 9.16 -19.62 -3.54
N LYS A 124 8.84 -18.50 -4.21
CA LYS A 124 8.16 -17.35 -3.61
C LYS A 124 6.77 -17.71 -3.07
N ILE A 125 5.94 -18.39 -3.86
CA ILE A 125 4.56 -18.69 -3.46
C ILE A 125 4.45 -19.86 -2.47
N SER A 126 5.48 -20.71 -2.33
CA SER A 126 5.45 -21.89 -1.44
C SER A 126 5.27 -21.56 0.04
N TYR A 127 5.63 -20.34 0.46
CA TYR A 127 5.46 -19.86 1.83
C TYR A 127 4.06 -19.27 2.09
N HIS A 128 3.23 -19.13 1.06
CA HIS A 128 1.89 -18.58 1.16
C HIS A 128 0.84 -19.69 1.06
N GLN A 129 0.32 -20.09 2.23
CA GLN A 129 -0.64 -21.19 2.32
C GLN A 129 -1.86 -20.97 1.41
N GLY A 130 -2.14 -21.96 0.55
CA GLY A 130 -3.29 -21.96 -0.34
C GLY A 130 -3.10 -21.18 -1.65
N TRP A 131 -1.96 -20.52 -1.87
CA TRP A 131 -1.74 -19.74 -3.10
C TRP A 131 -1.63 -20.65 -4.32
N LYS A 132 -0.74 -21.64 -4.29
CA LYS A 132 -0.50 -22.54 -5.43
C LYS A 132 -1.80 -23.22 -5.88
N GLU A 133 -2.65 -23.60 -4.94
CA GLU A 133 -3.93 -24.27 -5.18
C GLU A 133 -5.04 -23.32 -5.66
N SER A 134 -4.91 -22.02 -5.39
CA SER A 134 -5.92 -21.02 -5.80
C SER A 134 -5.80 -20.63 -7.28
N PHE A 135 -4.62 -20.79 -7.88
CA PHE A 135 -4.40 -20.46 -9.28
C PHE A 135 -4.74 -21.66 -10.19
N SER A 136 -5.69 -21.47 -11.09
CA SER A 136 -6.02 -22.46 -12.13
C SER A 136 -4.90 -22.60 -13.16
N ALA A 137 -4.08 -21.56 -13.32
CA ALA A 137 -2.89 -21.57 -14.15
C ALA A 137 -1.80 -20.68 -13.57
N ILE A 138 -0.55 -21.08 -13.74
CA ILE A 138 0.62 -20.23 -13.46
C ILE A 138 1.47 -20.25 -14.72
N VAL A 139 1.75 -19.07 -15.30
CA VAL A 139 2.59 -18.90 -16.48
C VAL A 139 3.84 -18.14 -16.08
N ALA A 140 4.99 -18.80 -16.22
CA ALA A 140 6.29 -18.22 -15.90
C ALA A 140 6.97 -17.62 -17.15
N GLY A 141 7.93 -16.71 -16.94
CA GLY A 141 8.63 -16.03 -18.01
C GLY A 141 9.51 -16.95 -18.87
N ASP A 142 9.94 -18.09 -18.32
CA ASP A 142 10.67 -19.15 -19.04
C ASP A 142 9.75 -20.11 -19.81
N GLU A 143 8.43 -19.90 -19.77
CA GLU A 143 7.43 -20.64 -20.56
C GLU A 143 6.97 -19.87 -21.82
N VAL A 144 7.50 -18.66 -22.05
CA VAL A 144 7.15 -17.79 -23.20
C VAL A 144 8.38 -17.37 -23.98
N THR A 145 8.20 -17.05 -25.26
CA THR A 145 9.30 -16.63 -26.14
C THR A 145 9.71 -15.17 -25.93
N ALA A 146 8.75 -14.29 -25.62
CA ALA A 146 8.99 -12.88 -25.36
C ALA A 146 8.35 -12.45 -24.02
N PRO A 147 9.13 -11.83 -23.10
CA PRO A 147 8.60 -11.36 -21.82
C PRO A 147 7.74 -10.10 -22.00
N LYS A 148 7.03 -9.68 -20.93
CA LYS A 148 6.35 -8.37 -20.88
C LYS A 148 7.34 -7.27 -21.31
N PRO A 149 7.00 -6.34 -22.24
CA PRO A 149 5.65 -5.94 -22.64
C PRO A 149 4.98 -6.76 -23.77
N SER A 150 5.58 -7.88 -24.20
CA SER A 150 4.87 -8.82 -25.08
C SER A 150 3.55 -9.28 -24.43
N PRO A 151 2.46 -9.43 -25.19
CA PRO A 151 1.20 -9.95 -24.67
C PRO A 151 1.23 -11.47 -24.42
N GLU A 152 2.26 -12.18 -24.88
CA GLU A 152 2.33 -13.65 -24.95
C GLU A 152 1.98 -14.33 -23.61
N ILE A 153 2.54 -13.84 -22.50
CA ILE A 153 2.30 -14.41 -21.17
C ILE A 153 0.84 -14.31 -20.73
N PHE A 154 0.17 -13.21 -21.09
CA PHE A 154 -1.23 -12.99 -20.77
C PHE A 154 -2.15 -13.80 -21.70
N LEU A 155 -1.82 -13.89 -22.99
CA LEU A 155 -2.54 -14.72 -23.95
C LEU A 155 -2.50 -16.20 -23.54
N GLU A 156 -1.34 -16.69 -23.13
CA GLU A 156 -1.18 -18.07 -22.65
C GLU A 156 -1.94 -18.28 -21.32
N ALA A 157 -1.94 -17.30 -20.41
CA ALA A 157 -2.74 -17.37 -19.18
C ALA A 157 -4.25 -17.47 -19.47
N ALA A 158 -4.79 -16.63 -20.36
CA ALA A 158 -6.21 -16.69 -20.74
C ALA A 158 -6.58 -18.04 -21.40
N LYS A 159 -5.71 -18.54 -22.28
CA LYS A 159 -5.86 -19.87 -22.89
C LYS A 159 -5.90 -20.99 -21.84
N ARG A 160 -5.01 -20.97 -20.84
CA ARG A 160 -5.02 -21.96 -19.74
C ARG A 160 -6.23 -21.82 -18.81
N LEU A 161 -6.80 -20.62 -18.68
CA LEU A 161 -8.08 -20.40 -18.01
C LEU A 161 -9.30 -20.81 -18.84
N ASN A 162 -9.11 -21.12 -20.13
CA ASN A 162 -10.17 -21.34 -21.11
C ASN A 162 -11.15 -20.15 -21.19
N LEU A 163 -10.59 -18.93 -21.27
CA LEU A 163 -11.32 -17.67 -21.36
C LEU A 163 -10.88 -16.88 -22.59
N GLU A 164 -11.82 -16.10 -23.16
CA GLU A 164 -11.50 -15.07 -24.13
C GLU A 164 -10.72 -13.93 -23.48
N THR A 165 -9.78 -13.31 -24.20
CA THR A 165 -8.96 -12.24 -23.63
C THR A 165 -9.80 -11.03 -23.23
N SER A 166 -10.91 -10.77 -23.93
CA SER A 166 -11.84 -9.70 -23.55
C SER A 166 -12.49 -9.92 -22.18
N ASP A 167 -12.55 -11.15 -21.70
CA ASP A 167 -13.21 -11.52 -20.45
C ASP A 167 -12.22 -11.67 -19.28
N CYS A 168 -10.95 -11.32 -19.52
CA CYS A 168 -9.89 -11.32 -18.51
C CYS A 168 -9.58 -9.92 -17.98
N LEU A 169 -9.31 -9.84 -16.68
CA LEU A 169 -8.78 -8.67 -15.99
C LEU A 169 -7.36 -8.93 -15.52
N VAL A 170 -6.40 -8.16 -16.03
CA VAL A 170 -5.02 -8.16 -15.54
C VAL A 170 -4.89 -7.18 -14.37
N ILE A 171 -4.22 -7.58 -13.30
CA ILE A 171 -3.80 -6.70 -12.23
C ILE A 171 -2.27 -6.68 -12.18
N GLU A 172 -1.67 -5.50 -12.30
CA GLU A 172 -0.25 -5.30 -12.59
C GLU A 172 0.29 -4.01 -11.96
N ASP A 173 1.56 -3.96 -11.58
CA ASP A 173 2.20 -2.80 -10.94
C ASP A 173 3.18 -2.04 -11.85
N SER A 174 3.52 -2.61 -13.01
CA SER A 174 4.61 -2.18 -13.89
C SER A 174 4.13 -1.75 -15.29
N LEU A 175 4.83 -0.78 -15.89
CA LEU A 175 4.51 -0.34 -17.26
C LEU A 175 4.63 -1.46 -18.30
N PRO A 176 5.65 -2.34 -18.27
CA PRO A 176 5.71 -3.47 -19.20
C PRO A 176 4.49 -4.37 -19.08
N GLY A 177 4.05 -4.72 -17.88
CA GLY A 177 2.91 -5.60 -17.71
C GLY A 177 1.58 -4.97 -18.06
N VAL A 178 1.36 -3.69 -17.73
CA VAL A 178 0.19 -2.94 -18.22
C VAL A 178 0.17 -2.91 -19.75
N THR A 179 1.32 -2.64 -20.38
CA THR A 179 1.43 -2.62 -21.84
C THR A 179 1.09 -3.99 -22.45
N GLY A 180 1.63 -5.06 -21.86
CA GLY A 180 1.35 -6.43 -22.31
C GLY A 180 -0.12 -6.83 -22.14
N GLY A 181 -0.74 -6.49 -21.01
CA GLY A 181 -2.16 -6.76 -20.75
C GLY A 181 -3.07 -6.04 -21.74
N LYS A 182 -2.77 -4.76 -22.03
CA LYS A 182 -3.51 -3.99 -23.06
C LYS A 182 -3.27 -4.53 -24.47
N ALA A 183 -2.04 -4.90 -24.80
CA ALA A 183 -1.71 -5.51 -26.09
C ALA A 183 -2.42 -6.87 -26.29
N ALA A 184 -2.73 -7.58 -25.21
CA ALA A 184 -3.53 -8.81 -25.23
C ALA A 184 -5.05 -8.58 -25.38
N GLY A 185 -5.52 -7.32 -25.38
CA GLY A 185 -6.94 -6.98 -25.47
C GLY A 185 -7.72 -7.09 -24.15
N MET A 186 -7.02 -7.18 -23.01
CA MET A 186 -7.63 -7.41 -21.70
C MET A 186 -8.03 -6.10 -20.99
N GLY A 187 -8.89 -6.21 -19.98
CA GLY A 187 -9.02 -5.17 -18.98
C GLY A 187 -7.77 -5.12 -18.10
N VAL A 188 -7.33 -3.94 -17.67
CA VAL A 188 -6.12 -3.79 -16.84
C VAL A 188 -6.37 -2.84 -15.68
N VAL A 189 -6.12 -3.31 -14.47
CA VAL A 189 -6.00 -2.50 -13.24
C VAL A 189 -4.51 -2.37 -12.92
N ALA A 190 -4.01 -1.13 -12.90
CA ALA A 190 -2.66 -0.84 -12.46
C ALA A 190 -2.61 -0.59 -10.94
N VAL A 191 -1.64 -1.17 -10.25
CA VAL A 191 -1.35 -0.99 -8.83
C VAL A 191 0.11 -0.57 -8.65
N PRO A 192 0.49 0.67 -9.03
CA PRO A 192 1.90 1.06 -9.11
C PRO A 192 2.64 0.85 -7.78
N SER A 193 3.76 0.10 -7.82
CA SER A 193 4.57 -0.17 -6.62
C SER A 193 5.23 1.09 -6.05
N LEU A 194 5.44 2.10 -6.92
CA LEU A 194 6.06 3.38 -6.57
C LEU A 194 5.07 4.55 -6.52
N PRO A 195 5.18 5.41 -5.50
CA PRO A 195 4.31 6.58 -5.37
C PRO A 195 4.46 7.56 -6.53
N LYS A 196 3.38 8.31 -6.82
CA LYS A 196 3.32 9.39 -7.82
C LYS A 196 3.57 8.98 -9.28
N GLN A 197 3.71 7.70 -9.57
CA GLN A 197 3.83 7.21 -10.95
C GLN A 197 2.49 6.94 -11.63
N SER A 198 1.35 7.15 -10.95
CA SER A 198 0.01 6.89 -11.49
C SER A 198 -0.25 7.55 -12.86
N HIS A 199 0.36 8.71 -13.12
CA HIS A 199 0.27 9.42 -14.39
C HIS A 199 0.99 8.72 -15.55
N LEU A 200 1.86 7.75 -15.29
CA LEU A 200 2.53 6.92 -16.30
C LEU A 200 1.64 5.76 -16.78
N TYR A 201 0.64 5.37 -15.98
CA TYR A 201 -0.23 4.23 -16.23
C TYR A 201 -1.50 4.60 -17.01
N MET A 202 -1.44 5.62 -17.88
CA MET A 202 -2.60 6.14 -18.63
C MET A 202 -3.27 5.10 -19.53
N ALA A 203 -2.56 4.02 -19.91
CA ALA A 203 -3.10 2.94 -20.72
C ALA A 203 -3.98 1.95 -19.93
N ALA A 204 -3.87 1.93 -18.59
CA ALA A 204 -4.70 1.08 -17.74
C ALA A 204 -6.14 1.62 -17.67
N ASP A 205 -7.10 0.72 -17.54
CA ASP A 205 -8.52 1.07 -17.43
C ASP A 205 -8.90 1.54 -16.01
N GLU A 206 -8.07 1.23 -15.03
CA GLU A 206 -8.14 1.74 -13.66
C GLU A 206 -6.73 1.78 -13.05
N VAL A 207 -6.46 2.80 -12.24
CA VAL A 207 -5.23 2.89 -11.45
C VAL A 207 -5.64 3.01 -9.98
N ILE A 208 -5.17 2.09 -9.14
CA ILE A 208 -5.41 2.06 -7.71
C ILE A 208 -4.09 2.13 -6.95
N ASN A 209 -4.12 2.52 -5.66
CA ASN A 209 -2.89 2.66 -4.86
C ASN A 209 -2.53 1.36 -4.12
N SER A 210 -3.50 0.46 -3.94
CA SER A 210 -3.36 -0.79 -3.22
C SER A 210 -4.43 -1.78 -3.66
N LEU A 211 -4.16 -3.08 -3.53
CA LEU A 211 -5.19 -4.12 -3.68
C LEU A 211 -6.35 -3.97 -2.67
N LEU A 212 -6.16 -3.23 -1.57
CA LEU A 212 -7.26 -2.84 -0.66
C LEU A 212 -8.30 -1.93 -1.32
N ASP A 213 -7.92 -1.19 -2.37
CA ASP A 213 -8.77 -0.23 -3.05
C ASP A 213 -9.60 -0.86 -4.19
N LEU A 214 -9.28 -2.10 -4.55
CA LEU A 214 -9.97 -2.80 -5.63
C LEU A 214 -11.45 -2.99 -5.27
N ARG A 215 -12.32 -2.66 -6.23
CA ARG A 215 -13.76 -2.90 -6.18
C ARG A 215 -14.14 -3.90 -7.28
N PRO A 216 -14.22 -5.21 -6.98
CA PRO A 216 -14.48 -6.24 -7.98
C PRO A 216 -15.80 -6.02 -8.73
N GLU A 217 -16.79 -5.44 -8.06
CA GLU A 217 -18.11 -5.16 -8.64
C GLU A 217 -18.07 -4.13 -9.77
N MET A 218 -17.05 -3.26 -9.82
CA MET A 218 -16.84 -2.35 -10.95
C MET A 218 -16.48 -3.11 -12.23
N TRP A 219 -16.04 -4.36 -12.09
CA TRP A 219 -15.61 -5.27 -13.14
C TRP A 219 -16.57 -6.45 -13.34
N GLY A 220 -17.77 -6.39 -12.75
CA GLY A 220 -18.78 -7.45 -12.84
C GLY A 220 -18.45 -8.70 -12.04
N LEU A 221 -17.38 -8.66 -11.21
CA LEU A 221 -17.03 -9.72 -10.29
C LEU A 221 -17.84 -9.57 -8.98
N PRO A 222 -18.01 -10.66 -8.19
CA PRO A 222 -18.71 -10.58 -6.91
C PRO A 222 -18.09 -9.53 -5.98
N PRO A 223 -18.88 -8.63 -5.35
CA PRO A 223 -18.35 -7.61 -4.46
C PRO A 223 -17.72 -8.25 -3.22
N PHE A 224 -16.76 -7.56 -2.63
CA PHE A 224 -16.27 -7.95 -1.30
C PHE A 224 -17.38 -7.74 -0.24
N GLU A 225 -17.53 -8.69 0.68
CA GLU A 225 -18.58 -8.67 1.71
C GLU A 225 -18.06 -8.31 3.11
N ASP A 226 -16.76 -8.00 3.24
CA ASP A 226 -16.06 -7.79 4.50
C ASP A 226 -15.93 -6.30 4.90
N TRP A 227 -16.54 -5.40 4.14
CA TRP A 227 -16.68 -3.99 4.52
C TRP A 227 -17.81 -3.83 5.53
N ILE A 228 -17.50 -3.29 6.71
CA ILE A 228 -18.43 -3.14 7.82
C ILE A 228 -18.54 -1.65 8.16
N GLN A 229 -19.74 -1.07 8.09
CA GLN A 229 -19.96 0.36 8.41
C GLN A 229 -19.05 1.33 7.63
N GLY A 230 -18.65 0.98 6.40
CA GLY A 230 -17.76 1.80 5.59
C GLY A 230 -16.27 1.69 5.95
N THR A 231 -15.88 0.65 6.69
CA THR A 231 -14.49 0.34 7.03
C THR A 231 -14.15 -1.10 6.67
N LEU A 232 -12.89 -1.33 6.29
CA LEU A 232 -12.31 -2.64 6.08
C LEU A 232 -11.51 -3.02 7.34
N PRO A 233 -11.87 -4.08 8.08
CA PRO A 233 -11.05 -4.59 9.17
C PRO A 233 -9.68 -5.04 8.63
N ILE A 234 -8.61 -4.70 9.34
CA ILE A 234 -7.25 -5.14 9.00
C ILE A 234 -6.62 -5.83 10.21
N GLU A 235 -5.52 -6.55 9.98
CA GLU A 235 -4.71 -7.05 11.08
C GLU A 235 -4.19 -5.86 11.91
N PRO A 236 -4.40 -5.85 13.24
CA PRO A 236 -3.98 -4.74 14.07
C PRO A 236 -2.48 -4.56 14.05
N TRP A 237 -2.04 -3.30 14.00
CA TRP A 237 -0.64 -2.97 14.10
C TRP A 237 -0.43 -1.71 14.94
N HIS A 238 0.78 -1.59 15.46
CA HIS A 238 1.09 -0.70 16.57
C HIS A 238 2.20 0.26 16.19
N ILE A 239 2.05 1.50 16.61
CA ILE A 239 3.08 2.52 16.49
C ILE A 239 2.98 3.48 17.67
N GLY A 240 4.07 4.14 18.03
CA GLY A 240 4.05 5.15 19.07
C GLY A 240 5.31 6.00 19.06
N GLY A 241 5.23 7.15 19.71
CA GLY A 241 6.31 8.11 19.75
C GLY A 241 5.89 9.43 20.38
N ALA A 242 6.87 10.32 20.56
CA ALA A 242 6.59 11.67 21.05
C ALA A 242 5.75 12.44 20.02
N VAL A 243 4.77 13.20 20.51
CA VAL A 243 4.02 14.17 19.71
C VAL A 243 4.95 15.32 19.36
N ILE A 244 5.21 15.49 18.07
CA ILE A 244 6.11 16.54 17.56
C ILE A 244 5.32 17.71 17.00
N LYS A 245 5.98 18.88 17.00
CA LYS A 245 5.40 20.09 16.42
C LYS A 245 5.28 19.94 14.90
N GLY A 246 4.05 20.02 14.40
CA GLY A 246 3.77 20.10 12.97
C GLY A 246 3.91 21.50 12.41
N PHE A 247 3.50 21.70 11.16
CA PHE A 247 3.46 23.02 10.54
C PHE A 247 2.41 23.97 11.17
N GLY A 248 1.58 23.46 12.08
CA GLY A 248 0.51 24.20 12.75
C GLY A 248 -0.61 24.62 11.79
N ARG A 249 -0.68 23.99 10.62
CA ARG A 249 -1.58 24.37 9.53
C ARG A 249 -2.99 23.85 9.75
N GLY A 250 -3.16 22.65 10.31
CA GLY A 250 -4.46 22.20 10.82
C GLY A 250 -5.09 23.21 11.79
N SER A 251 -4.38 23.58 12.86
CA SER A 251 -4.90 24.52 13.86
C SER A 251 -5.07 25.95 13.33
N LYS A 252 -4.10 26.48 12.58
CA LYS A 252 -4.12 27.89 12.12
C LYS A 252 -4.92 28.15 10.85
N ILE A 253 -5.08 27.16 9.97
CA ILE A 253 -5.72 27.31 8.65
C ILE A 253 -7.08 26.62 8.62
N LEU A 254 -7.21 25.47 9.29
CA LEU A 254 -8.42 24.65 9.24
C LEU A 254 -9.24 24.76 10.53
N GLY A 255 -8.68 25.35 11.59
CA GLY A 255 -9.32 25.48 12.91
C GLY A 255 -9.39 24.19 13.70
N ILE A 256 -8.56 23.19 13.37
CA ILE A 256 -8.65 21.84 13.95
C ILE A 256 -7.28 21.42 14.50
N PRO A 257 -7.18 21.03 15.79
CA PRO A 257 -5.91 20.59 16.38
C PRO A 257 -5.36 19.35 15.65
N THR A 258 -4.05 19.12 15.65
CA THR A 258 -3.40 17.98 14.94
C THR A 258 -2.21 17.46 15.75
N ALA A 259 -2.02 16.14 15.84
CA ALA A 259 -0.85 15.53 16.48
C ALA A 259 0.00 14.80 15.42
N ASN A 260 1.24 15.27 15.24
CA ASN A 260 2.20 14.60 14.38
C ASN A 260 3.03 13.65 15.23
N LEU A 261 3.23 12.43 14.72
CA LEU A 261 4.06 11.42 15.37
C LEU A 261 5.43 11.39 14.70
N SER A 262 6.49 11.29 15.49
CA SER A 262 7.81 10.95 14.93
C SER A 262 7.75 9.56 14.29
N THR A 263 8.23 9.44 13.05
CA THR A 263 8.35 8.16 12.32
C THR A 263 9.65 7.42 12.60
N GLN A 264 10.51 7.98 13.45
CA GLN A 264 11.82 7.41 13.75
C GLN A 264 11.66 5.98 14.29
N GLY A 265 12.24 5.01 13.58
CA GLY A 265 12.17 3.59 13.93
C GLY A 265 10.99 2.80 13.34
N TYR A 266 10.05 3.45 12.65
CA TYR A 266 8.88 2.80 12.06
C TYR A 266 8.86 2.78 10.53
N SER A 267 9.88 3.32 9.85
CA SER A 267 9.89 3.44 8.38
C SER A 267 9.62 2.12 7.66
N ALA A 268 10.15 1.00 8.16
CA ALA A 268 9.89 -0.34 7.62
C ALA A 268 8.43 -0.80 7.84
N LEU A 269 7.83 -0.50 8.99
CA LEU A 269 6.42 -0.81 9.23
C LEU A 269 5.50 0.05 8.34
N LEU A 270 5.84 1.34 8.16
CA LEU A 270 5.06 2.25 7.32
C LEU A 270 5.14 1.89 5.84
N SER A 271 6.29 1.40 5.37
CA SER A 271 6.43 0.98 3.98
C SER A 271 5.50 -0.18 3.64
N GLU A 272 5.22 -1.08 4.59
CA GLU A 272 4.32 -2.23 4.44
C GLU A 272 2.84 -1.86 4.28
N HIS A 273 2.40 -0.68 4.74
CA HIS A 273 0.99 -0.26 4.67
C HIS A 273 0.76 0.78 3.56
N PRO A 274 -0.32 0.68 2.77
CA PRO A 274 -0.59 1.63 1.70
C PRO A 274 -0.97 3.00 2.25
N SER A 275 -0.74 4.04 1.46
CA SER A 275 -1.21 5.38 1.80
C SER A 275 -2.74 5.43 1.78
N GLY A 276 -3.33 6.01 2.81
CA GLY A 276 -4.78 6.11 2.92
C GLY A 276 -5.24 6.54 4.30
N VAL A 277 -6.55 6.44 4.52
CA VAL A 277 -7.20 6.80 5.78
C VAL A 277 -7.54 5.55 6.56
N TYR A 278 -7.17 5.53 7.82
CA TYR A 278 -7.28 4.41 8.76
C TYR A 278 -8.02 4.83 10.02
N LEU A 279 -8.41 3.85 10.83
CA LEU A 279 -9.01 4.07 12.14
C LEU A 279 -8.38 3.15 13.20
N GLY A 280 -8.48 3.57 14.45
CA GLY A 280 -7.79 2.92 15.56
C GLY A 280 -8.17 3.45 16.92
N TRP A 281 -7.31 3.10 17.88
CA TRP A 281 -7.29 3.65 19.23
C TRP A 281 -5.97 4.38 19.47
N ALA A 282 -6.04 5.47 20.24
CA ALA A 282 -4.92 6.29 20.61
C ALA A 282 -4.82 6.37 22.13
N GLY A 283 -3.67 5.99 22.68
CA GLY A 283 -3.33 6.09 24.09
C GLY A 283 -2.40 7.29 24.30
N LEU A 284 -2.79 8.17 25.21
CA LEU A 284 -1.97 9.26 25.73
C LEU A 284 -1.61 8.95 27.17
N SER A 285 -0.31 8.97 27.48
CA SER A 285 0.20 8.52 28.77
C SER A 285 -0.42 9.25 29.97
N THR A 286 -0.83 10.52 29.80
CA THR A 286 -1.41 11.32 30.89
C THR A 286 -2.92 11.55 30.76
N ARG A 287 -3.53 11.16 29.64
CA ARG A 287 -4.91 11.58 29.28
C ARG A 287 -5.86 10.41 28.98
N GLY A 288 -5.33 9.20 28.80
CA GLY A 288 -6.12 7.99 28.62
C GLY A 288 -6.27 7.57 27.15
N VAL A 289 -7.32 6.79 26.85
CA VAL A 289 -7.53 6.15 25.55
C VAL A 289 -8.70 6.76 24.79
N TYR A 290 -8.44 7.07 23.51
CA TYR A 290 -9.33 7.77 22.61
C TYR A 290 -9.52 6.98 21.31
N LYS A 291 -10.67 7.14 20.66
CA LYS A 291 -10.85 6.71 19.26
C LYS A 291 -9.94 7.57 18.38
N VAL A 292 -9.53 7.09 17.20
CA VAL A 292 -8.68 7.87 16.28
C VAL A 292 -9.00 7.51 14.82
N VAL A 293 -9.02 8.50 13.94
CA VAL A 293 -8.90 8.36 12.47
C VAL A 293 -7.51 8.88 12.09
N MET A 294 -6.84 8.32 11.10
CA MET A 294 -5.50 8.78 10.75
C MET A 294 -5.26 8.68 9.27
N SER A 295 -4.39 9.53 8.74
CA SER A 295 -3.94 9.47 7.36
C SER A 295 -2.49 9.03 7.37
N ILE A 296 -2.20 8.02 6.58
CA ILE A 296 -0.84 7.53 6.34
C ILE A 296 -0.52 7.90 4.90
N GLY A 297 0.58 8.60 4.69
CA GLY A 297 0.92 9.14 3.37
C GLY A 297 2.38 9.55 3.24
N TRP A 298 2.81 9.83 2.02
CA TRP A 298 4.18 10.27 1.73
C TRP A 298 4.35 11.75 2.05
N ASN A 299 5.41 12.10 2.79
CA ASN A 299 5.64 13.49 3.19
C ASN A 299 6.34 14.29 2.08
N PRO A 300 5.70 15.33 1.51
CA PRO A 300 6.32 16.16 0.47
C PRO A 300 7.55 16.94 0.94
N TYR A 301 7.70 17.19 2.25
CA TYR A 301 8.81 17.92 2.85
C TYR A 301 10.14 17.14 2.78
N PHE A 302 10.09 15.81 2.87
CA PHE A 302 11.25 14.94 2.68
C PHE A 302 11.40 14.51 1.22
N ASN A 303 10.99 15.37 0.27
CA ASN A 303 10.97 15.03 -1.16
C ASN A 303 10.18 13.74 -1.48
N ASN A 304 9.31 13.27 -0.57
CA ASN A 304 8.61 11.97 -0.60
C ASN A 304 9.52 10.73 -0.51
N SER A 305 10.70 10.83 0.11
CA SER A 305 11.53 9.66 0.43
C SER A 305 11.05 8.89 1.65
N GLU A 306 10.17 9.47 2.48
CA GLU A 306 9.65 8.83 3.70
C GLU A 306 8.12 8.90 3.77
N LYS A 307 7.49 7.79 4.14
CA LYS A 307 6.09 7.76 4.57
C LYS A 307 6.00 8.32 5.99
N THR A 308 5.03 9.18 6.23
CA THR A 308 4.68 9.68 7.56
C THR A 308 3.28 9.26 7.96
N ILE A 309 3.12 8.89 9.23
CA ILE A 309 1.79 8.84 9.83
C ILE A 309 1.46 10.22 10.37
N VAL A 310 0.28 10.69 10.01
CA VAL A 310 -0.34 11.81 10.69
C VAL A 310 -1.65 11.30 11.31
N SER A 311 -1.82 11.50 12.61
CA SER A 311 -2.87 10.83 13.39
C SER A 311 -3.86 11.79 13.99
N ALA A 312 -5.14 11.38 14.01
CA ALA A 312 -6.24 12.22 14.48
C ALA A 312 -7.17 11.60 15.50
N MET A 313 -7.07 12.03 16.75
CA MET A 313 -7.95 11.52 17.80
C MET A 313 -9.40 11.93 17.54
N LEU A 314 -10.37 11.12 17.94
CA LEU A 314 -11.81 11.31 17.74
C LEU A 314 -12.51 11.34 19.11
N THR A 315 -13.11 12.46 19.52
CA THR A 315 -14.07 12.51 20.63
C THR A 315 -15.16 13.59 20.49
N TYR A 316 -16.11 13.55 21.42
CA TYR A 316 -17.51 13.89 21.32
C TYR A 316 -17.83 15.32 21.81
N ARG A 317 -18.03 16.26 20.88
CA ARG A 317 -18.98 17.41 20.90
C ARG A 317 -18.56 18.40 19.80
N MET A 318 -19.16 18.31 18.62
CA MET A 318 -19.26 19.47 17.74
C MET A 318 -20.70 19.98 17.82
N SER A 319 -20.91 21.09 18.54
CA SER A 319 -22.06 21.92 18.23
C SER A 319 -21.84 22.53 16.85
N LEU A 320 -22.90 22.57 16.03
CA LEU A 320 -22.91 22.94 14.61
C LEU A 320 -22.37 24.35 14.25
N ASN A 321 -21.84 25.13 15.20
CA ASN A 321 -21.69 26.58 15.06
C ASN A 321 -20.25 27.15 15.13
N THR A 322 -19.19 26.34 15.20
CA THR A 322 -17.83 26.91 15.34
C THR A 322 -16.98 26.62 14.11
N ILE A 323 -16.63 27.70 13.40
CA ILE A 323 -15.61 27.87 12.34
C ILE A 323 -16.16 27.90 10.90
N PHE A 324 -16.84 29.02 10.62
CA PHE A 324 -16.80 29.70 9.33
C PHE A 324 -15.46 30.46 9.23
N ASN A 325 -14.80 30.39 8.05
CA ASN A 325 -13.59 31.10 7.60
C ASN A 325 -12.25 30.34 7.72
N VAL A 326 -11.69 29.90 6.58
CA VAL A 326 -10.60 30.56 5.82
C VAL A 326 -10.00 29.56 4.79
N LEU A 327 -9.77 30.07 3.58
CA LEU A 327 -9.33 29.37 2.37
C LEU A 327 -7.79 29.44 2.20
N ILE A 328 -7.22 28.46 1.48
CA ILE A 328 -5.98 28.48 0.64
C ILE A 328 -4.81 27.54 1.06
N LEU A 329 -4.46 26.62 0.12
CA LEU A 329 -3.24 25.78 -0.10
C LEU A 329 -3.18 24.31 0.37
N LYS A 330 -2.77 23.45 -0.59
CA LYS A 330 -2.60 21.98 -0.59
C LYS A 330 -1.82 21.41 0.60
N LEU A 331 -2.46 20.69 1.53
CA LEU A 331 -1.78 19.91 2.58
C LEU A 331 -2.52 18.64 2.98
N GLN A 332 -1.73 17.57 3.16
CA GLN A 332 -2.09 16.26 3.70
C GLN A 332 -1.88 16.26 5.22
N GLU A 333 -2.81 16.83 6.00
CA GLU A 333 -2.74 16.81 7.47
C GLU A 333 -4.09 16.37 8.07
N PRO A 334 -4.17 15.21 8.75
CA PRO A 334 -5.29 14.83 9.60
C PRO A 334 -5.17 15.33 11.06
N TRP A 335 -6.33 15.28 11.71
CA TRP A 335 -6.99 16.18 12.67
C TRP A 335 -6.84 15.86 14.17
N LEU A 336 -7.72 16.38 15.01
CA LEU A 336 -8.07 15.93 16.36
C LEU A 336 -9.50 16.43 16.57
N LEU A 337 -10.41 15.56 16.95
CA LEU A 337 -11.75 15.87 17.44
C LEU A 337 -11.73 15.86 18.98
N HIS A 338 -10.74 16.49 19.59
CA HIS A 338 -10.78 16.79 21.02
C HIS A 338 -10.31 18.22 21.23
N GLU A 339 -11.08 18.98 22.02
CA GLU A 339 -10.62 20.26 22.55
C GLU A 339 -9.77 19.95 23.79
N PHE A 340 -8.45 19.97 23.62
CA PHE A 340 -7.54 19.99 24.77
C PHE A 340 -7.38 21.45 25.23
N ASP A 341 -7.32 21.67 26.54
CA ASP A 341 -7.03 22.99 27.15
C ASP A 341 -5.60 23.50 26.88
N GLY A 342 -4.87 22.88 25.95
CA GLY A 342 -3.52 23.26 25.53
C GLY A 342 -2.86 22.21 24.60
N ASP A 343 -1.75 22.59 23.98
CA ASP A 343 -0.91 21.68 23.20
C ASP A 343 -0.27 20.61 24.12
N PHE A 344 0.00 19.42 23.58
CA PHE A 344 0.64 18.31 24.30
C PHE A 344 1.90 17.81 23.58
N TYR A 345 2.67 18.73 22.99
CA TYR A 345 3.96 18.40 22.38
C TYR A 345 4.89 17.73 23.40
N GLY A 346 5.58 16.69 22.96
CA GLY A 346 6.47 15.87 23.79
C GLY A 346 5.76 14.78 24.59
N GLU A 347 4.42 14.78 24.68
CA GLU A 347 3.68 13.67 25.28
C GLU A 347 3.80 12.42 24.40
N GLU A 348 3.86 11.25 25.02
CA GLU A 348 3.95 9.98 24.31
C GLU A 348 2.56 9.56 23.80
N LEU A 349 2.44 9.46 22.48
CA LEU A 349 1.25 8.98 21.79
C LEU A 349 1.49 7.57 21.29
N ARG A 350 0.59 6.65 21.62
CA ARG A 350 0.61 5.26 21.17
C ARG A 350 -0.67 4.94 20.40
N LEU A 351 -0.55 4.24 19.29
CA LEU A 351 -1.64 3.96 18.36
C LEU A 351 -1.76 2.45 18.14
N VAL A 352 -3.00 1.99 18.14
CA VAL A 352 -3.40 0.67 17.65
C VAL A 352 -4.29 0.90 16.43
N ILE A 353 -3.80 0.58 15.25
CA ILE A 353 -4.54 0.74 13.99
C ILE A 353 -5.28 -0.56 13.73
N VAL A 354 -6.58 -0.49 13.47
CA VAL A 354 -7.46 -1.69 13.41
C VAL A 354 -8.30 -1.78 12.14
N GLY A 355 -8.38 -0.71 11.35
CA GLY A 355 -9.13 -0.72 10.12
C GLY A 355 -8.64 0.31 9.10
N TYR A 356 -9.09 0.10 7.86
CA TYR A 356 -8.90 0.97 6.73
C TYR A 356 -10.24 1.58 6.30
N ILE A 357 -10.26 2.85 5.90
CA ILE A 357 -11.48 3.55 5.45
C ILE A 357 -11.46 3.74 3.94
N ARG A 358 -10.36 4.25 3.39
CA ARG A 358 -10.27 4.60 1.96
C ARG A 358 -8.85 4.95 1.53
N PRO A 359 -8.56 4.96 0.22
CA PRO A 359 -7.32 5.51 -0.30
C PRO A 359 -7.23 7.02 -0.09
N GLU A 360 -5.99 7.50 -0.18
CA GLU A 360 -5.73 8.91 -0.32
C GLU A 360 -6.23 9.42 -1.69
N THR A 361 -6.91 10.56 -1.69
CA THR A 361 -7.52 11.13 -2.89
C THR A 361 -7.25 12.62 -2.96
N ASN A 362 -7.11 13.13 -4.17
CA ASN A 362 -7.07 14.58 -4.41
C ASN A 362 -8.48 15.16 -4.33
N PHE A 363 -8.59 16.38 -3.83
CA PHE A 363 -9.85 17.10 -3.69
C PHE A 363 -9.85 18.37 -4.53
N PRO A 364 -10.95 18.69 -5.24
CA PRO A 364 -11.03 19.89 -6.08
C PRO A 364 -11.07 21.18 -5.28
N SER A 365 -11.50 21.12 -4.01
CA SER A 365 -11.59 22.28 -3.12
C SER A 365 -11.28 21.92 -1.67
N LEU A 366 -10.89 22.93 -0.89
CA LEU A 366 -10.69 22.78 0.55
C LEU A 366 -11.98 22.31 1.26
N GLU A 367 -13.13 22.86 0.86
CA GLU A 367 -14.43 22.47 1.40
C GLU A 367 -14.72 20.98 1.18
N SER A 368 -14.44 20.46 -0.02
CA SER A 368 -14.65 19.03 -0.31
C SER A 368 -13.69 18.13 0.48
N LEU A 369 -12.46 18.58 0.72
CA LEU A 369 -11.49 17.91 1.58
C LEU A 369 -12.01 17.86 3.03
N VAL A 370 -12.40 19.01 3.59
CA VAL A 370 -12.92 19.15 4.95
C VAL A 370 -14.20 18.31 5.13
N GLY A 371 -15.14 18.41 4.20
CA GLY A 371 -16.38 17.63 4.22
C GLY A 371 -16.11 16.11 4.19
N LYS A 372 -15.14 15.67 3.40
CA LYS A 372 -14.75 14.26 3.35
C LYS A 372 -14.13 13.78 4.66
N ILE A 373 -13.26 14.58 5.25
CA ILE A 373 -12.65 14.33 6.55
C ILE A 373 -13.69 14.16 7.65
N HIS A 374 -14.68 15.06 7.73
CA HIS A 374 -15.75 14.91 8.72
C HIS A 374 -16.56 13.63 8.47
N GLY A 375 -16.73 13.24 7.20
CA GLY A 375 -17.30 11.95 6.83
C GLY A 375 -16.49 10.78 7.38
N ASP A 376 -15.17 10.79 7.18
CA ASP A 376 -14.27 9.73 7.66
C ASP A 376 -14.28 9.65 9.20
N GLY A 377 -14.30 10.79 9.90
CA GLY A 377 -14.43 10.85 11.36
C GLY A 377 -15.73 10.23 11.88
N ARG A 378 -16.87 10.52 11.23
CA ARG A 378 -18.17 9.90 11.57
C ARG A 378 -18.20 8.39 11.31
N ILE A 379 -17.55 7.94 10.23
CA ILE A 379 -17.40 6.51 9.93
C ILE A 379 -16.60 5.83 11.05
N ALA A 380 -15.43 6.37 11.37
CA ALA A 380 -14.56 5.82 12.39
C ALA A 380 -15.19 5.82 13.78
N GLU A 381 -15.88 6.89 14.16
CA GLU A 381 -16.57 7.00 15.45
C GLU A 381 -17.59 5.88 15.64
N LYS A 382 -18.46 5.65 14.64
CA LYS A 382 -19.46 4.58 14.66
C LYS A 382 -18.83 3.19 14.59
N ALA A 383 -17.84 3.01 13.71
CA ALA A 383 -17.18 1.73 13.53
C ALA A 383 -16.47 1.29 14.82
N LEU A 384 -15.74 2.17 15.50
CA LEU A 384 -14.97 1.81 16.70
C LEU A 384 -15.82 1.35 17.89
N ASP A 385 -17.14 1.58 17.89
CA ASP A 385 -18.04 1.03 18.91
C ASP A 385 -18.40 -0.45 18.66
N LEU A 386 -18.21 -0.95 17.45
CA LEU A 386 -18.51 -2.34 17.12
C LEU A 386 -17.58 -3.30 17.88
N PRO A 387 -18.07 -4.45 18.38
CA PRO A 387 -17.26 -5.44 19.13
C PRO A 387 -15.96 -5.87 18.43
N LEU A 388 -15.98 -5.89 17.10
CA LEU A 388 -14.81 -6.20 16.26
C LEU A 388 -13.64 -5.24 16.52
N TYR A 389 -13.92 -3.96 16.77
CA TYR A 389 -12.93 -2.91 16.94
C TYR A 389 -12.80 -2.45 18.39
N SER A 390 -13.88 -2.43 19.17
CA SER A 390 -13.88 -1.94 20.56
C SER A 390 -13.07 -2.80 21.51
N LYS A 391 -12.87 -4.09 21.19
CA LYS A 391 -11.98 -4.99 21.92
C LYS A 391 -10.53 -4.49 22.01
N PHE A 392 -10.09 -3.62 21.08
CA PHE A 392 -8.75 -3.06 21.05
C PHE A 392 -8.59 -1.79 21.90
N ARG A 393 -9.68 -1.27 22.50
CA ARG A 393 -9.61 -0.11 23.41
C ARG A 393 -8.71 -0.37 24.62
N ASP A 394 -8.67 -1.62 25.07
CA ASP A 394 -7.89 -2.04 26.24
C ASP A 394 -6.53 -2.66 25.88
N ASP A 395 -6.11 -2.54 24.62
CA ASP A 395 -4.83 -3.07 24.14
C ASP A 395 -3.66 -2.55 25.02
N PRO A 396 -2.79 -3.45 25.54
CA PRO A 396 -1.68 -3.07 26.42
C PRO A 396 -0.75 -2.01 25.84
N HIS A 397 -0.60 -1.96 24.50
CA HIS A 397 0.22 -0.96 23.83
C HIS A 397 -0.26 0.46 24.14
N LEU A 398 -1.55 0.68 24.36
CA LEU A 398 -2.12 2.02 24.60
C LEU A 398 -1.84 2.58 26.00
N LYS A 399 -1.46 1.73 26.97
CA LYS A 399 -1.36 2.11 28.39
C LYS A 399 0.04 2.58 28.79
N GLY A 400 1.03 2.47 27.90
CA GLY A 400 2.43 2.73 28.23
C GLY A 400 3.00 1.69 29.21
N SER A 401 4.31 1.56 29.29
CA SER A 401 4.93 0.86 30.41
C SER A 401 4.65 1.66 31.68
N ALA A 402 3.89 1.08 32.61
CA ALA A 402 3.79 1.61 33.97
C ALA A 402 5.21 1.83 34.49
N SER A 403 5.50 3.05 34.93
CA SER A 403 6.77 3.38 35.61
C SER A 403 6.83 2.73 36.98
#